data_AF-K0IK21-F1
#
_entry.id   AF-K0IK21-F1
#
_cell.length_a   1.000
_cell.length_b   1.000
_cell.length_c   1.000
_cell.angle_alpha   90.00
_cell.angle_beta   90.00
_cell.angle_gamma   90.00
#
_symmetry.space_group_name_H-M   'P 1'
#
loop_
_entity.id
_entity.type
_entity.pdbx_description
1 polymer ?
#
loop_
_entity_poly.entity_id
_entity_poly.type
_entity_poly.pdbx_seq_one_letter_code
_entity_poly.pdbx_strand_id
1 'polypeptide(L)' 'MSIDGLWFKSETVIFQATKGSPSLRSTVPQDVVDFLQLQPGDVLEWLANIKDNKVTVIVRKKKPADKLTAV' A
#
# COMPACT_ATOMS: atom_id res chain seq x y z
N MET A 1 -17.36 4.13 -17.97
CA MET A 1 -16.77 5.35 -17.39
C MET A 1 -15.35 4.99 -17.00
N SER A 2 -14.32 5.52 -17.67
CA SER A 2 -12.93 5.26 -17.29
C SER A 2 -12.61 6.04 -16.01
N ILE A 3 -11.98 5.39 -15.05
CA ILE A 3 -11.56 5.97 -13.75
C ILE A 3 -10.07 6.36 -13.75
N ASP A 4 -9.49 6.57 -14.94
CA ASP A 4 -8.11 7.00 -15.08
C ASP A 4 -7.91 8.36 -14.37
N GLY A 5 -7.01 8.39 -13.38
CA GLY A 5 -6.59 9.62 -12.72
C GLY A 5 -7.35 10.02 -11.45
N LEU A 6 -8.11 9.12 -10.81
CA LEU A 6 -8.68 9.40 -9.48
C LEU A 6 -7.58 9.36 -8.40
N TRP A 7 -7.36 10.48 -7.72
CA TRP A 7 -6.44 10.60 -6.60
C TRP A 7 -7.19 10.92 -5.30
N PHE A 8 -6.91 10.16 -4.25
CA PHE A 8 -7.32 10.48 -2.89
C PHE A 8 -6.11 11.03 -2.14
N LYS A 9 -6.31 12.12 -1.38
CA LYS A 9 -5.29 12.65 -0.49
C LYS A 9 -5.72 12.38 0.95
N SER A 10 -4.95 11.54 1.62
CA SER A 10 -5.11 11.23 3.05
C SER A 10 -3.74 11.21 3.71
N GLU A 11 -3.65 11.77 4.91
CA GLU A 11 -2.40 11.91 5.66
C GLU A 11 -2.45 11.01 6.90
N THR A 12 -1.34 10.34 7.21
CA THR A 12 -1.21 9.46 8.38
C THR A 12 0.14 9.67 9.05
N VAL A 13 0.23 9.28 10.31
CA VAL A 13 1.47 9.35 11.08
C VAL A 13 2.08 7.95 11.17
N ILE A 14 3.40 7.88 10.94
CA ILE A 14 4.19 6.66 11.08
C ILE A 14 4.62 6.44 12.53
N PHE A 15 4.62 5.19 12.96
CA PHE A 15 5.09 4.74 14.26
C PHE A 15 6.06 3.58 14.09
N GLN A 16 6.89 3.31 15.10
CA GLN A 16 7.69 2.08 15.12
C GLN A 16 6.78 0.84 15.13
N ALA A 17 7.15 -0.19 14.37
CA ALA A 17 6.38 -1.43 14.29
C ALA A 17 6.31 -2.13 15.66
N THR A 18 7.47 -2.24 16.31
CA THR A 18 7.67 -2.70 17.69
C THR A 18 8.85 -1.93 18.29
N LYS A 19 9.01 -1.99 19.63
CA LYS A 19 10.10 -1.30 20.32
C LYS A 19 11.47 -1.75 19.79
N GLY A 20 12.27 -0.81 19.29
CA GLY A 20 13.61 -1.06 18.77
C GLY A 20 13.65 -1.64 17.34
N SER A 21 12.51 -1.82 16.68
CA SER A 21 12.48 -2.25 15.28
C SER A 21 12.84 -1.08 14.35
N PRO A 22 13.69 -1.31 13.32
CA PRO A 22 13.90 -0.33 12.26
C PRO A 22 12.66 -0.18 11.36
N SER A 23 11.73 -1.14 11.41
CA SER A 23 10.51 -1.11 10.61
C SER A 23 9.50 -0.14 11.20
N LEU A 24 8.90 0.63 10.31
CA LEU A 24 7.82 1.55 10.62
C LEU A 24 6.49 0.97 10.16
N ARG A 25 5.41 1.35 10.85
CA ARG A 25 4.02 1.06 10.46
C ARG A 25 3.23 2.36 10.44
N SER A 26 2.27 2.45 9.53
CA SER A 26 1.24 3.47 9.56
C SER A 26 -0.12 2.80 9.58
N THR A 27 -1.13 3.55 10.04
CA THR A 27 -2.53 3.17 9.85
C THR A 27 -2.87 3.34 8.37
N VAL A 28 -3.66 2.43 7.80
CA VAL A 28 -4.24 2.67 6.47
C VAL A 28 -5.52 3.49 6.65
N PRO A 29 -5.66 4.67 6.02
CA PRO A 29 -6.87 5.47 6.08
C PRO A 29 -8.13 4.68 5.68
N GLN A 30 -9.28 4.97 6.31
CA GLN A 30 -10.51 4.20 6.10
C GLN A 30 -11.01 4.28 4.65
N ASP A 31 -10.90 5.44 4.01
CA ASP A 31 -11.20 5.64 2.59
C ASP A 31 -10.36 4.73 1.68
N VAL A 32 -9.08 4.54 2.00
CA VAL A 32 -8.20 3.61 1.27
C VAL A 32 -8.58 2.16 1.54
N VAL A 33 -8.95 1.82 2.78
CA VAL A 33 -9.46 0.49 3.16
C VAL A 33 -10.70 0.15 2.33
N ASP A 34 -11.65 1.06 2.27
CA ASP A 34 -12.91 0.88 1.55
C ASP A 34 -12.67 0.79 0.03
N PHE A 35 -11.82 1.68 -0.51
CA PHE A 35 -11.51 1.74 -1.94
C PHE A 35 -10.79 0.48 -2.44
N LEU A 36 -9.79 -0.01 -1.69
CA LEU A 36 -9.04 -1.21 -2.06
C LEU A 36 -9.68 -2.50 -1.52
N GLN A 37 -10.81 -2.41 -0.80
CA GLN A 37 -11.50 -3.51 -0.13
C GLN A 37 -10.52 -4.36 0.69
N LEU A 38 -9.74 -3.68 1.53
CA LEU A 38 -8.73 -4.32 2.37
C LEU A 38 -9.39 -5.08 3.52
N GLN A 39 -8.85 -6.25 3.84
CA GLN A 39 -9.25 -7.08 4.95
C GLN A 39 -8.00 -7.55 5.73
N PRO A 40 -8.12 -7.84 7.03
CA PRO A 40 -7.03 -8.45 7.78
C PRO A 40 -6.51 -9.71 7.07
N GLY A 41 -5.20 -9.78 6.86
CA GLY A 41 -4.55 -10.88 6.14
C GLY A 41 -4.24 -10.59 4.67
N ASP A 42 -4.79 -9.52 4.09
CA ASP A 42 -4.37 -9.04 2.77
C ASP A 42 -2.90 -8.61 2.76
N VAL A 43 -2.24 -8.82 1.63
CA VAL A 43 -0.85 -8.40 1.41
C VAL A 43 -0.84 -7.14 0.56
N LEU A 44 -0.11 -6.12 1.00
CA LEU A 44 0.15 -4.90 0.24
C LEU A 44 1.54 -4.97 -0.39
N GLU A 45 1.63 -4.65 -1.67
CA GLU A 45 2.89 -4.46 -2.38
C GLU A 45 3.20 -2.98 -2.51
N TRP A 46 4.46 -2.63 -2.27
CA TRP A 46 4.96 -1.27 -2.30
C TRP A 46 5.94 -1.12 -3.46
N LEU A 47 5.69 -0.15 -4.33
CA LEU A 47 6.53 0.18 -5.47
C LEU A 47 6.94 1.63 -5.34
N ALA A 48 8.25 1.89 -5.31
CA ALA A 48 8.79 3.24 -5.30
C ALA A 48 9.38 3.57 -6.67
N ASN A 49 9.08 4.75 -7.19
CA ASN A 49 9.67 5.27 -8.42
C ASN A 49 10.15 6.70 -8.19
N ILE A 50 11.31 7.04 -8.75
CA ILE A 50 11.89 8.38 -8.73
C ILE A 50 11.90 8.90 -10.16
N LYS A 51 11.13 9.95 -10.42
CA LYS A 51 11.06 10.59 -11.74
C LYS A 51 10.89 12.10 -11.57
N ASP A 52 11.60 12.89 -12.37
CA ASP A 52 11.50 14.36 -12.37
C ASP A 52 11.70 14.98 -10.98
N ASN A 53 12.68 14.45 -10.22
CA ASN A 53 12.99 14.83 -8.84
C ASN A 53 11.81 14.69 -7.86
N LYS A 54 10.84 13.84 -8.19
CA LYS A 54 9.70 13.49 -7.34
C LYS A 54 9.75 12.00 -7.02
N VAL A 55 9.45 11.68 -5.77
CA VAL A 55 9.30 10.29 -5.31
C VAL A 55 7.81 9.97 -5.33
N THR A 56 7.45 8.94 -6.08
CA THR A 56 6.09 8.39 -6.09
C THR A 56 6.15 7.00 -5.49
N VAL A 57 5.36 6.78 -4.43
CA VAL A 57 5.14 5.46 -3.84
C VAL A 57 3.74 5.00 -4.20
N ILE A 58 3.64 3.84 -4.82
CA ILE A 58 2.38 3.16 -5.11
C ILE A 58 2.26 1.99 -4.14
N VAL A 59 1.16 1.97 -3.40
CA VAL A 59 0.78 0.83 -2.57
C VAL A 59 -0.44 0.17 -3.21
N ARG A 60 -0.36 -1.13 -3.46
CA ARG A 60 -1.47 -1.89 -4.07
C ARG A 60 -1.73 -3.19 -3.33
N LYS A 61 -3.00 -3.60 -3.25
CA LYS A 61 -3.38 -4.94 -2.80
C LYS A 61 -2.81 -5.97 -3.77
N LYS A 62 -1.96 -6.87 -3.28
CA LYS A 62 -1.44 -7.98 -4.07
C LYS A 62 -2.61 -8.94 -4.34
N LYS A 63 -2.92 -9.18 -5.62
CA LYS A 63 -3.92 -10.19 -5.98
C LYS A 63 -3.43 -11.57 -5.50
N PRO A 64 -4.32 -12.44 -4.98
CA PRO A 64 -3.94 -13.81 -4.68
C PRO A 64 -3.69 -14.58 -5.98
N ALA A 65 -2.44 -14.59 -6.46
CA ALA A 65 -1.95 -15.47 -7.51
C ALA A 65 -0.41 -15.53 -7.45
N ASP A 66 0.13 -16.35 -6.54
CA ASP A 66 1.52 -16.86 -6.50
C ASP A 66 1.58 -18.12 -5.61
N LYS A 67 0.55 -18.98 -5.68
CA LYS A 67 0.53 -20.33 -5.06
C LYS A 67 0.36 -21.45 -6.10
N LEU A 68 0.86 -21.24 -7.31
CA LEU A 68 1.00 -22.18 -8.43
C LEU A 68 2.23 -21.64 -9.18
N THR A 69 3.45 -22.17 -9.05
CA THR A 69 3.94 -23.52 -9.34
C THR A 69 5.33 -23.64 -8.69
N ALA A 70 5.48 -24.53 -7.70
CA ALA A 70 6.77 -25.16 -7.46
C ALA A 70 6.60 -26.58 -8.03
N VAL A 71 7.34 -26.85 -9.10
CA VAL A 71 7.48 -28.17 -9.73
C VAL A 71 8.18 -29.11 -8.77
#